data_AF-A0A7Z1K4E7-F1
#
_entry.id   AF-A0A7Z1K4E7-F1
#
_cell.length_a   1.000
_cell.length_b   1.000
_cell.length_c   1.000
_cell.angle_alpha   90.00
_cell.angle_beta   90.00
_cell.angle_gamma   90.00
#
_symmetry.space_group_name_H-M   'P 1'
#
loop_
_entity.id
_entity.type
_entity.pdbx_description
1 polymer ?
#
loop_
_entity_poly.entity_id
_entity_poly.type
_entity_poly.pdbx_seq_one_letter_code
_entity_poly.pdbx_strand_id
1 'polypeptide(L)'
;MSLRNMRIGLRASLSFGVLASLLVIVGMFGLGQMAKLRESALVIEQTWMPSIENIHDSAALVATIRLESLRLVSTDESRVRDTSRGLISRTSSELQALLDRHETLLSNDEERELLKTLKGNVATYLAIVGQMVALVDKDQQQDALDLLVSRLAPQGTILSQSLENLIVFNQNGVEAAADSAAQMYSSAQWIVGLIIAVALIATLLLAWLLTRSITAPIGQALNVARTIAAGDLSQPIVVRGHDEPAQLLSALATMQAQLQTTIRGISESAQQLASAAEEMSAVMEQSTRGLQAQNDEIEQAATAVTEMSTAVDEVAGNAVSSAEASQASDEDSKHGHYQISETISSIQNLVDEVLGASNKAEGLALQAQDISKVLEVIRGIAGQTNLLALNAAIEAARAGEAGRGFAVVADEVRSLAQRTQDSTEEIEQMITGIQQGTQATVEALNSSAEHAGQTLQRANSAGSALEKITAAISQISQRNLVIASAAEQQALVARDVDRSLVNIRDLSTQTAAGATQTSAASQELSRLAVDLNGLVTRFVL
;
A
#
# COMPACT_ATOMS: atom_id res chain seq x y z
N MET A 1 -12.91 46.08 23.76
CA MET A 1 -13.07 44.66 23.37
C MET A 1 -13.00 44.57 21.85
N SER A 2 -12.16 43.68 21.30
CA SER A 2 -12.12 43.48 19.85
C SER A 2 -13.48 43.01 19.37
N LEU A 3 -14.13 43.77 18.47
CA LEU A 3 -15.41 43.42 17.82
C LEU A 3 -15.41 42.00 17.22
N ARG A 4 -14.23 41.42 16.97
CA ARG A 4 -14.03 40.08 16.37
C ARG A 4 -14.24 38.89 17.30
N ASN A 5 -14.65 39.11 18.55
CA ASN A 5 -15.06 38.01 19.44
C ASN A 5 -16.52 37.59 19.26
N MET A 6 -17.25 38.24 18.36
CA MET A 6 -18.68 37.99 18.08
C MET A 6 -18.87 37.58 16.63
N ARG A 7 -19.82 36.70 16.36
CA ARG A 7 -20.23 36.31 14.99
C ARG A 7 -20.62 37.54 14.15
N ILE A 8 -20.35 37.49 12.85
CA ILE A 8 -20.69 38.58 11.92
C ILE A 8 -22.18 38.93 12.01
N GLY A 9 -23.05 37.91 12.07
CA GLY A 9 -24.50 38.10 12.18
C GLY A 9 -24.91 38.91 13.42
N LEU A 10 -24.28 38.65 14.58
CA LEU A 10 -24.59 39.36 15.83
C LEU A 10 -24.07 40.81 15.81
N ARG A 11 -22.92 41.07 15.18
CA ARG A 11 -22.40 42.42 15.00
C ARG A 11 -23.27 43.24 14.04
N ALA A 12 -23.67 42.63 12.93
CA ALA A 12 -24.55 43.26 11.96
C ALA A 12 -25.90 43.59 12.59
N SER A 13 -26.52 42.64 13.33
CA SER A 13 -27.80 42.88 14.00
C SER A 13 -27.73 43.97 15.06
N LEU A 14 -26.65 44.04 15.86
CA LEU A 14 -26.44 45.15 16.80
C LEU A 14 -26.27 46.49 16.09
N SER A 15 -25.50 46.53 14.99
CA SER A 15 -25.27 47.75 14.21
C SER A 15 -26.57 48.26 13.58
N PHE A 16 -27.33 47.39 12.92
CA PHE A 16 -28.64 47.73 12.36
C PHE A 16 -29.68 48.06 13.44
N GLY A 17 -29.62 47.40 14.60
CA GLY A 17 -30.51 47.70 15.74
C GLY A 17 -30.31 49.10 16.30
N VAL A 18 -29.06 49.56 16.42
CA VAL A 18 -28.74 50.94 16.82
C VAL A 18 -29.28 51.95 15.81
N LEU A 19 -29.12 51.67 14.51
CA LEU A 19 -29.63 52.54 13.44
C LEU A 19 -31.15 52.62 13.42
N ALA A 20 -31.83 51.49 13.54
CA ALA A 20 -33.29 51.44 13.61
C ALA A 20 -33.81 52.22 14.84
N SER A 21 -33.14 52.08 15.98
CA SER A 21 -33.49 52.81 17.21
C SER A 21 -33.35 54.33 17.04
N LEU A 22 -32.27 54.79 16.40
CA LEU A 22 -32.07 56.21 16.10
C LEU A 22 -33.16 56.78 15.17
N LEU A 23 -33.57 56.02 14.16
CA LEU A 23 -34.67 56.42 13.27
C LEU A 23 -36.00 56.55 14.01
N VAL A 24 -36.31 55.60 14.91
CA VAL A 24 -37.52 55.66 15.75
C VAL A 24 -37.49 56.88 16.67
N ILE A 25 -36.34 57.19 17.27
CA ILE A 25 -36.18 58.37 18.15
C ILE A 25 -36.40 59.66 17.36
N VAL A 26 -35.80 59.81 16.16
CA VAL A 26 -36.00 60.98 15.30
C VAL A 26 -37.48 61.13 14.90
N GLY A 27 -38.11 60.02 14.47
CA GLY A 27 -39.52 60.02 14.06
C GLY A 27 -40.45 60.41 15.21
N MET A 28 -40.25 59.83 16.39
CA MET A 28 -41.06 60.11 17.58
C MET A 28 -40.89 61.57 18.05
N PHE A 29 -39.66 62.09 18.04
CA PHE A 29 -39.39 63.48 18.37
C PHE A 29 -40.05 64.47 17.38
N GLY A 30 -39.96 64.18 16.07
CA GLY A 30 -40.58 64.99 15.03
C GLY A 30 -42.11 65.06 15.17
N LEU A 31 -42.75 63.91 15.39
CA LEU A 31 -44.21 63.85 15.64
C LEU A 31 -44.61 64.64 16.90
N GLY A 32 -43.81 64.57 17.97
CA GLY A 32 -44.05 65.33 19.20
C GLY A 32 -44.00 66.85 19.00
N GLN A 33 -43.05 67.37 18.21
CA GLN A 33 -42.98 68.80 17.91
C GLN A 33 -44.09 69.29 16.97
N MET A 34 -44.52 68.46 16.02
CA MET A 34 -45.69 68.79 15.19
C MET A 34 -46.97 68.93 16.01
N ALA A 35 -47.16 68.10 17.04
CA ALA A 35 -48.32 68.19 17.93
C ALA A 35 -48.35 69.53 18.70
N LYS A 36 -47.21 69.99 19.22
CA LYS A 36 -47.12 71.30 19.92
C LYS A 36 -47.36 72.49 19.00
N LEU A 37 -46.83 72.45 17.77
CA LEU A 37 -47.11 73.49 16.78
C LEU A 37 -48.60 73.55 16.42
N ARG A 38 -49.27 72.39 16.32
CA ARG A 38 -50.72 72.33 16.11
C ARG A 38 -51.51 72.94 17.27
N GLU A 39 -51.07 72.70 18.51
CA GLU A 39 -51.69 73.28 19.70
C GLU A 39 -51.62 74.82 19.70
N SER A 40 -50.46 75.40 19.39
CA SER A 40 -50.32 76.86 19.27
C SER A 40 -51.16 77.46 18.13
N ALA A 41 -51.24 76.75 16.99
CA ALA A 41 -52.09 77.19 15.88
C ALA A 41 -53.58 77.19 16.27
N LEU A 42 -54.03 76.19 17.04
CA LEU A 42 -55.42 76.12 17.52
C LEU A 42 -55.77 77.27 18.48
N VAL A 43 -54.84 77.72 19.32
CA VAL A 43 -55.06 78.88 20.21
C VAL A 43 -55.28 80.17 19.41
N ILE A 44 -54.53 80.38 18.33
CA ILE A 44 -54.73 81.52 17.43
C ILE A 44 -56.09 81.41 16.71
N GLU A 45 -56.39 80.23 16.17
CA GLU A 45 -57.61 79.95 15.38
C GLU A 45 -58.90 80.06 16.21
N GLN A 46 -58.88 79.55 17.45
CA GLN A 46 -60.10 79.36 18.26
C GLN A 46 -60.30 80.42 19.34
N THR A 47 -59.26 81.14 19.75
CA THR A 47 -59.34 82.12 20.85
C THR A 47 -59.05 83.52 20.36
N TRP A 48 -57.84 83.78 19.86
CA TRP A 48 -57.42 85.15 19.54
C TRP A 48 -58.13 85.75 18.32
N MET A 49 -58.27 85.00 17.22
CA MET A 49 -58.87 85.53 15.99
C MET A 49 -60.37 85.86 16.16
N PRO A 50 -61.22 84.97 16.74
CA PRO A 50 -62.61 85.31 17.01
C PRO A 50 -62.77 86.45 18.04
N SER A 51 -61.81 86.58 18.98
CA SER A 51 -61.79 87.66 19.96
C SER A 51 -61.56 89.03 19.30
N ILE A 52 -60.62 89.12 18.36
CA ILE A 52 -60.39 90.33 17.54
C ILE A 52 -61.63 90.68 16.70
N GLU A 53 -62.24 89.69 16.03
CA GLU A 53 -63.44 89.88 15.20
C GLU A 53 -64.61 90.42 16.04
N ASN A 54 -64.86 89.83 17.23
CA ASN A 54 -65.94 90.25 18.13
C ASN A 54 -65.82 91.73 18.56
N ILE A 55 -64.60 92.18 18.90
CA ILE A 55 -64.40 93.57 19.33
C ILE A 55 -64.45 94.54 18.14
N HIS A 56 -63.98 94.14 16.96
CA HIS A 56 -64.19 94.93 15.74
C HIS A 56 -65.68 95.11 15.40
N ASP A 57 -66.48 94.04 15.51
CA ASP A 57 -67.93 94.10 15.33
C ASP A 57 -68.58 95.01 16.39
N SER A 58 -68.15 94.90 17.64
CA SER A 58 -68.59 95.77 18.73
C SER A 58 -68.27 97.25 18.44
N ALA A 59 -67.08 97.55 17.91
CA ALA A 59 -66.70 98.90 17.51
C ALA A 59 -67.57 99.43 16.35
N ALA A 60 -67.90 98.58 15.38
CA ALA A 60 -68.80 98.93 14.28
C ALA A 60 -70.22 99.25 14.77
N LEU A 61 -70.74 98.49 15.74
CA LEU A 61 -72.04 98.77 16.37
C LEU A 61 -72.02 100.08 17.15
N VAL A 62 -70.97 100.37 17.91
CA VAL A 62 -70.81 101.66 18.60
C VAL A 62 -70.77 102.82 17.61
N ALA A 63 -70.07 102.68 16.49
CA ALA A 63 -70.04 103.70 15.43
C ALA A 63 -71.44 103.93 14.83
N THR A 64 -72.22 102.87 14.65
CA THR A 64 -73.61 102.94 14.17
C THR A 64 -74.50 103.67 15.17
N ILE A 65 -74.43 103.32 16.46
CA ILE A 65 -75.17 104.00 17.53
C ILE A 65 -74.82 105.50 17.56
N ARG A 66 -73.54 105.83 17.41
CA ARG A 66 -73.07 107.22 17.38
C ARG A 66 -73.65 107.99 16.20
N LEU A 67 -73.64 107.40 15.00
CA LEU A 67 -74.17 108.01 13.77
C LEU A 67 -75.68 108.21 13.85
N GLU A 68 -76.42 107.20 14.29
CA GLU A 68 -77.88 107.31 14.47
C GLU A 68 -78.24 108.25 15.61
N SER A 69 -77.41 108.37 16.65
CA SER A 69 -77.61 109.34 17.72
C SER A 69 -77.48 110.78 17.21
N LEU A 70 -76.46 111.05 16.39
CA LEU A 70 -76.30 112.35 15.73
C LEU A 70 -77.46 112.64 14.77
N ARG A 71 -77.87 111.64 13.97
CA ARG A 71 -79.00 111.74 13.05
C ARG A 71 -80.31 112.04 13.77
N LEU A 72 -80.54 111.41 14.93
CA LEU A 72 -81.72 111.60 15.76
C LEU A 72 -81.85 113.04 16.27
N VAL A 73 -80.74 113.68 16.64
CA VAL A 73 -80.72 115.06 17.17
C VAL A 73 -80.73 116.12 16.04
N SER A 74 -80.23 115.79 14.85
CA SER A 74 -80.04 116.75 13.75
C SER A 74 -81.20 116.86 12.76
N THR A 75 -82.25 116.03 12.89
CA THR A 75 -83.41 116.04 11.98
C THR A 75 -84.71 116.33 12.73
N ASP A 76 -85.66 116.95 12.03
CA ASP A 76 -87.02 117.21 12.54
C ASP A 76 -88.06 116.27 11.88
N GLU A 77 -87.65 115.43 10.94
CA GLU A 77 -88.54 114.46 10.29
C GLU A 77 -88.86 113.29 11.24
N SER A 78 -90.10 113.22 11.73
CA SER A 78 -90.58 112.19 12.68
C SER A 78 -90.29 110.76 12.20
N ARG A 79 -90.47 110.46 10.92
CA ARG A 79 -90.17 109.13 10.34
C ARG A 79 -88.69 108.75 10.46
N VAL A 80 -87.79 109.73 10.30
CA VAL A 80 -86.35 109.52 10.44
C VAL A 80 -86.01 109.31 11.91
N ARG A 81 -86.58 110.11 12.82
CA ARG A 81 -86.39 109.93 14.27
C ARG A 81 -86.83 108.54 14.75
N ASP A 82 -87.99 108.06 14.29
CA ASP A 82 -88.48 106.72 14.65
C ASP A 82 -87.57 105.60 14.14
N THR A 83 -87.07 105.74 12.91
CA THR A 83 -86.12 104.79 12.33
C THR A 83 -84.80 104.76 13.10
N SER A 84 -84.24 105.94 13.41
CA SER A 84 -83.01 106.06 14.20
C SER A 84 -83.20 105.52 15.61
N ARG A 85 -84.34 105.75 16.26
CA ARG A 85 -84.67 105.18 17.58
C ARG A 85 -84.69 103.65 17.54
N GLY A 86 -85.36 103.07 16.53
CA GLY A 86 -85.42 101.63 16.34
C GLY A 86 -84.05 101.01 16.09
N LEU A 87 -83.22 101.64 15.25
CA LEU A 87 -81.85 101.20 15.00
C LEU A 87 -80.99 101.28 16.26
N ILE A 88 -80.99 102.41 16.98
CA ILE A 88 -80.25 102.58 18.23
C ILE A 88 -80.62 101.48 19.23
N SER A 89 -81.91 101.21 19.43
CA SER A 89 -82.36 100.18 20.37
C SER A 89 -81.86 98.78 19.96
N ARG A 90 -82.00 98.44 18.68
CA ARG A 90 -81.55 97.15 18.15
C ARG A 90 -80.03 96.99 18.25
N THR A 91 -79.25 97.96 17.77
CA THR A 91 -77.79 97.90 17.80
C THR A 91 -77.25 97.94 19.23
N SER A 92 -77.94 98.59 20.17
CA SER A 92 -77.57 98.55 21.59
C SER A 92 -77.73 97.15 22.18
N SER A 93 -78.81 96.45 21.81
CA SER A 93 -79.02 95.05 22.23
C SER A 93 -78.02 94.10 21.58
N GLU A 94 -77.72 94.28 20.29
CA GLU A 94 -76.70 93.49 19.58
C GLU A 94 -75.30 93.70 20.17
N LEU A 95 -74.96 94.95 20.55
CA LEU A 95 -73.69 95.28 21.19
C LEU A 95 -73.55 94.59 22.55
N GLN A 96 -74.59 94.61 23.38
CA GLN A 96 -74.57 93.89 24.67
C GLN A 96 -74.39 92.38 24.46
N ALA A 97 -75.09 91.79 23.48
CA ALA A 97 -74.96 90.37 23.17
C ALA A 97 -73.55 89.99 22.68
N LEU A 98 -72.89 90.84 21.87
CA LEU A 98 -71.50 90.60 21.46
C LEU A 98 -70.53 90.63 22.64
N LEU A 99 -70.68 91.60 23.54
CA LEU A 99 -69.83 91.73 24.73
C LEU A 99 -70.04 90.58 25.73
N ASP A 100 -71.25 90.04 25.83
CA ASP A 100 -71.52 88.84 26.62
C ASP A 100 -70.91 87.59 25.98
N ARG A 101 -71.00 87.46 24.65
CA ARG A 101 -70.32 86.38 23.91
C ARG A 101 -68.80 86.48 24.03
N HIS A 102 -68.23 87.68 24.14
CA HIS A 102 -66.80 87.87 24.32
C HIS A 102 -66.26 87.22 25.61
N GLU A 103 -67.11 87.02 26.63
CA GLU A 103 -66.70 86.32 27.86
C GLU A 103 -66.26 84.87 27.61
N THR A 104 -66.76 84.22 26.55
CA THR A 104 -66.34 82.85 26.20
C THR A 104 -65.05 82.80 25.38
N LEU A 105 -64.49 83.95 25.02
CA LEU A 105 -63.28 84.09 24.22
C LEU A 105 -62.10 84.64 25.04
N LEU A 106 -62.27 84.77 26.36
CA LEU A 106 -61.25 85.31 27.25
C LEU A 106 -59.99 84.43 27.26
N SER A 107 -58.86 85.05 26.95
CA SER A 107 -57.56 84.40 26.88
C SER A 107 -56.83 84.39 28.22
N ASN A 108 -56.96 85.47 29.00
CA ASN A 108 -56.33 85.59 30.33
C ASN A 108 -57.06 86.60 31.24
N ASP A 109 -56.54 86.77 32.47
CA ASP A 109 -57.13 87.67 33.46
C ASP A 109 -57.00 89.17 33.10
N GLU A 110 -56.02 89.55 32.27
CA GLU A 110 -55.84 90.93 31.81
C GLU A 110 -56.91 91.31 30.78
N GLU A 111 -57.21 90.43 29.82
CA GLU A 111 -58.31 90.60 28.87
C GLU A 111 -59.66 90.73 29.60
N ARG A 112 -59.84 89.97 30.69
CA ARG A 112 -61.06 90.02 31.51
C ARG A 112 -61.27 91.39 32.13
N GLU A 113 -60.23 92.02 32.66
CA GLU A 113 -60.35 93.35 33.28
C GLU A 113 -60.57 94.46 32.21
N LEU A 114 -59.94 94.32 31.03
CA LEU A 114 -60.19 95.21 29.89
C LEU A 114 -61.64 95.09 29.39
N LEU A 115 -62.17 93.87 29.25
CA LEU A 115 -63.57 93.64 28.87
C LEU A 115 -64.54 94.22 29.90
N LYS A 116 -64.27 94.04 31.20
CA LYS A 116 -65.08 94.61 32.27
C LYS A 116 -65.10 96.14 32.21
N THR A 117 -63.95 96.76 31.96
CA THR A 117 -63.83 98.21 31.73
C THR A 117 -64.64 98.65 30.51
N LEU A 118 -64.52 97.91 29.41
CA LEU A 118 -65.29 98.13 28.19
C LEU A 118 -66.81 98.04 28.44
N LYS A 119 -67.28 96.99 29.11
CA LYS A 119 -68.70 96.83 29.49
C LYS A 119 -69.20 98.00 30.34
N GLY A 120 -68.40 98.47 31.31
CA GLY A 120 -68.73 99.64 32.11
C GLY A 120 -68.84 100.93 31.27
N ASN A 121 -67.94 101.11 30.31
CA ASN A 121 -67.97 102.25 29.40
C ASN A 121 -69.14 102.19 28.41
N VAL A 122 -69.50 101.00 27.93
CA VAL A 122 -70.69 100.75 27.09
C VAL A 122 -71.96 101.04 27.87
N ALA A 123 -72.10 100.53 29.10
CA ALA A 123 -73.27 100.79 29.93
C ALA A 123 -73.47 102.29 30.17
N THR A 124 -72.38 103.01 30.48
CA THR A 124 -72.40 104.48 30.64
C THR A 124 -72.79 105.18 29.34
N TYR A 125 -72.21 104.77 28.21
CA TYR A 125 -72.49 105.33 26.89
C TYR A 125 -73.97 105.15 26.50
N LEU A 126 -74.49 103.92 26.62
CA LEU A 126 -75.89 103.59 26.33
C LEU A 126 -76.87 104.31 27.26
N ALA A 127 -76.51 104.51 28.54
CA ALA A 127 -77.33 105.30 29.46
C ALA A 127 -77.46 106.77 29.00
N ILE A 128 -76.37 107.38 28.51
CA ILE A 128 -76.40 108.75 27.95
C ILE A 128 -77.21 108.77 26.64
N VAL A 129 -77.06 107.78 25.76
CA VAL A 129 -77.88 107.64 24.54
C VAL A 129 -79.37 107.54 24.91
N GLY A 130 -79.73 106.76 25.92
CA GLY A 130 -81.10 106.65 26.40
C GLY A 130 -81.67 107.98 26.92
N GLN A 131 -80.87 108.75 27.67
CA GLN A 131 -81.25 110.11 28.10
C GLN A 131 -81.44 111.06 26.91
N MET A 132 -80.56 110.96 25.90
CA MET A 132 -80.64 111.76 24.68
C MET A 132 -81.91 111.44 23.88
N VAL A 133 -82.24 110.16 23.71
CA VAL A 133 -83.50 109.72 23.07
C VAL A 133 -84.71 110.30 23.82
N ALA A 134 -84.71 110.24 25.16
CA ALA A 134 -85.81 110.76 25.97
C ALA A 134 -85.96 112.29 25.91
N LEU A 135 -84.88 113.04 25.70
CA LEU A 135 -84.93 114.50 25.48
C LEU A 135 -85.51 114.83 24.10
N VAL A 136 -85.13 114.08 23.07
CA VAL A 136 -85.71 114.20 21.72
C VAL A 136 -87.21 113.86 21.73
N ASP A 137 -87.63 112.85 22.50
CA ASP A 137 -89.05 112.47 22.66
C ASP A 137 -89.90 113.55 23.36
N LYS A 138 -89.26 114.46 24.12
CA LYS A 138 -89.91 115.59 24.79
C LYS A 138 -89.83 116.90 23.98
N ASP A 139 -89.39 116.82 22.72
CA ASP A 139 -89.10 117.97 21.84
C ASP A 139 -88.03 118.95 22.40
N GLN A 140 -87.17 118.49 23.31
CA GLN A 140 -86.07 119.27 23.89
C GLN A 140 -84.76 119.10 23.09
N GLN A 141 -84.78 119.53 21.82
CA GLN A 141 -83.69 119.23 20.88
C GLN A 141 -82.38 119.95 21.18
N GLN A 142 -82.43 121.18 21.71
CA GLN A 142 -81.22 121.90 22.16
C GLN A 142 -80.56 121.19 23.36
N ASP A 143 -81.35 120.76 24.34
CA ASP A 143 -80.84 120.00 25.50
C ASP A 143 -80.22 118.66 25.07
N ALA A 144 -80.81 117.99 24.06
CA ALA A 144 -80.27 116.77 23.49
C ALA A 144 -78.94 117.00 22.74
N LEU A 145 -78.81 118.12 22.02
CA LEU A 145 -77.56 118.51 21.35
C LEU A 145 -76.46 118.84 22.36
N ASP A 146 -76.79 119.58 23.42
CA ASP A 146 -75.86 119.89 24.50
C ASP A 146 -75.40 118.62 25.23
N LEU A 147 -76.31 117.66 25.48
CA LEU A 147 -75.96 116.36 26.06
C LEU A 147 -75.06 115.54 25.13
N LEU A 148 -75.31 115.59 23.82
CA LEU A 148 -74.47 114.94 22.81
C LEU A 148 -73.04 115.48 22.85
N VAL A 149 -72.88 116.81 22.83
CA VAL A 149 -71.56 117.46 22.79
C VAL A 149 -70.83 117.37 24.13
N SER A 150 -71.52 117.65 25.24
CA SER A 150 -70.88 117.76 26.56
C SER A 150 -70.60 116.43 27.24
N ARG A 151 -71.37 115.37 26.93
CA ARG A 151 -71.23 114.05 27.59
C ARG A 151 -71.09 112.89 26.62
N LEU A 152 -71.95 112.77 25.61
CA LEU A 152 -71.94 111.59 24.75
C LEU A 152 -70.67 111.52 23.88
N ALA A 153 -70.21 112.64 23.34
CA ALA A 153 -69.00 112.70 22.51
C ALA A 153 -67.71 112.40 23.33
N PRO A 154 -67.48 113.01 24.52
CA PRO A 154 -66.39 112.59 25.40
C PRO A 154 -66.47 111.12 25.82
N GLN A 155 -67.65 110.62 26.20
CA GLN A 155 -67.82 109.21 26.58
C GLN A 155 -67.59 108.27 25.40
N GLY A 156 -68.01 108.65 24.19
CA GLY A 156 -67.74 107.90 22.96
C GLY A 156 -66.25 107.82 22.62
N THR A 157 -65.46 108.83 23.00
CA THR A 157 -64.00 108.81 22.87
C THR A 157 -63.38 107.81 23.85
N ILE A 158 -63.81 107.82 25.13
CA ILE A 158 -63.37 106.84 26.14
C ILE A 158 -63.73 105.41 25.73
N LEU A 159 -64.94 105.22 25.20
CA LEU A 159 -65.39 103.93 24.71
C LEU A 159 -64.58 103.46 23.50
N SER A 160 -64.31 104.34 22.53
CA SER A 160 -63.46 104.00 21.36
C SER A 160 -62.06 103.60 21.82
N GLN A 161 -61.48 104.31 22.80
CA GLN A 161 -60.17 103.94 23.36
C GLN A 161 -60.21 102.58 24.08
N SER A 162 -61.31 102.25 24.76
CA SER A 162 -61.44 100.96 25.44
C SER A 162 -61.55 99.79 24.47
N LEU A 163 -62.27 99.99 23.36
CA LEU A 163 -62.33 99.04 22.25
C LEU A 163 -60.95 98.86 21.60
N GLU A 164 -60.26 99.97 21.31
CA GLU A 164 -58.92 99.95 20.72
C GLU A 164 -57.92 99.21 21.62
N ASN A 165 -57.92 99.48 22.93
CA ASN A 165 -57.04 98.81 23.87
C ASN A 165 -57.25 97.29 23.87
N LEU A 166 -58.50 96.83 23.75
CA LEU A 166 -58.82 95.40 23.72
C LEU A 166 -58.47 94.75 22.36
N ILE A 167 -58.63 95.47 21.24
CA ILE A 167 -58.17 95.06 19.91
C ILE A 167 -56.65 94.90 19.90
N VAL A 168 -55.92 95.93 20.36
CA VAL A 168 -54.45 95.92 20.43
C VAL A 168 -53.95 94.81 21.35
N PHE A 169 -54.59 94.60 22.49
CA PHE A 169 -54.26 93.50 23.40
C PHE A 169 -54.37 92.13 22.71
N ASN A 170 -55.49 91.88 22.02
CA ASN A 170 -55.69 90.61 21.31
C ASN A 170 -54.76 90.44 20.09
N GLN A 171 -54.45 91.53 19.38
CA GLN A 171 -53.45 91.52 18.31
C GLN A 171 -52.05 91.18 18.84
N ASN A 172 -51.64 91.75 19.97
CA ASN A 172 -50.39 91.38 20.63
C ASN A 172 -50.38 89.92 21.09
N GLY A 173 -51.54 89.38 21.50
CA GLY A 173 -51.71 87.96 21.82
C GLY A 173 -51.47 87.03 20.62
N VAL A 174 -51.99 87.40 19.44
CA VAL A 174 -51.72 86.68 18.17
C VAL A 174 -50.22 86.73 17.83
N GLU A 175 -49.60 87.90 17.93
CA GLU A 175 -48.18 88.08 17.60
C GLU A 175 -47.29 87.27 18.55
N ALA A 176 -47.55 87.31 19.86
CA ALA A 176 -46.81 86.50 20.84
C ALA A 176 -46.99 84.99 20.62
N ALA A 177 -48.19 84.53 20.26
CA ALA A 177 -48.44 83.13 19.94
C ALA A 177 -47.75 82.70 18.62
N ALA A 178 -47.74 83.57 17.62
CA ALA A 178 -47.04 83.34 16.34
C ALA A 178 -45.52 83.30 16.53
N ASP A 179 -44.96 84.21 17.32
CA ASP A 179 -43.52 84.24 17.66
C ASP A 179 -43.10 83.00 18.44
N SER A 180 -43.91 82.58 19.42
CA SER A 180 -43.67 81.34 20.17
C SER A 180 -43.67 80.12 19.23
N ALA A 181 -44.63 80.04 18.31
CA ALA A 181 -44.68 78.98 17.30
C ALA A 181 -43.45 79.02 16.37
N ALA A 182 -43.01 80.20 15.93
CA ALA A 182 -41.82 80.37 15.10
C ALA A 182 -40.54 79.93 15.84
N GLN A 183 -40.39 80.29 17.11
CA GLN A 183 -39.26 79.87 17.96
C GLN A 183 -39.26 78.35 18.22
N MET A 184 -40.45 77.76 18.43
CA MET A 184 -40.58 76.31 18.56
C MET A 184 -40.19 75.58 17.27
N TYR A 185 -40.58 76.12 16.11
CA TYR A 185 -40.22 75.58 14.81
C TYR A 185 -38.71 75.67 14.55
N SER A 186 -38.08 76.82 14.78
CA SER A 186 -36.63 76.99 14.57
C SER A 186 -35.81 76.10 15.52
N SER A 187 -36.23 75.99 16.78
CA SER A 187 -35.58 75.11 17.76
C SER A 187 -35.75 73.64 17.37
N ALA A 188 -36.92 73.24 16.88
CA ALA A 188 -37.16 71.89 16.38
C ALA A 188 -36.26 71.56 15.18
N GLN A 189 -36.10 72.47 14.22
CA GLN A 189 -35.22 72.28 13.07
C GLN A 189 -33.76 72.06 13.48
N TRP A 190 -33.25 72.84 14.42
CA TRP A 190 -31.88 72.67 14.93
C TRP A 190 -31.68 71.34 15.66
N ILE A 191 -32.61 70.97 16.55
CA ILE A 191 -32.51 69.71 17.29
C ILE A 191 -32.63 68.51 16.35
N VAL A 192 -33.59 68.51 15.43
CA VAL A 192 -33.73 67.44 14.42
C VAL A 192 -32.50 67.37 13.53
N GLY A 193 -31.98 68.51 13.06
CA GLY A 193 -30.75 68.57 12.27
C GLY A 193 -29.54 67.99 13.00
N LEU A 194 -29.38 68.29 14.29
CA LEU A 194 -28.31 67.74 15.13
C LEU A 194 -28.45 66.21 15.29
N ILE A 195 -29.65 65.70 15.57
CA ILE A 195 -29.86 64.26 15.72
C ILE A 195 -29.60 63.54 14.39
N ILE A 196 -30.03 64.10 13.25
CA ILE A 196 -29.73 63.55 11.92
C ILE A 196 -28.22 63.50 11.67
N ALA A 197 -27.49 64.59 11.98
CA ALA A 197 -26.05 64.64 11.79
C ALA A 197 -25.32 63.60 12.65
N VAL A 198 -25.68 63.47 13.93
CA VAL A 198 -25.12 62.45 14.84
C VAL A 198 -25.44 61.04 14.35
N ALA A 199 -26.69 60.79 13.93
CA ALA A 199 -27.10 59.49 13.39
C ALA A 199 -26.32 59.14 12.12
N LEU A 200 -26.08 60.10 11.22
CA LEU A 200 -25.29 59.91 10.01
C LEU A 200 -23.84 59.55 10.33
N ILE A 201 -23.20 60.30 11.24
CA ILE A 201 -21.82 60.02 11.66
C ILE A 201 -21.71 58.64 12.30
N ALA A 202 -22.62 58.30 13.21
CA ALA A 202 -22.68 56.98 13.83
C ALA A 202 -22.86 55.86 12.79
N THR A 203 -23.71 56.08 11.78
CA THR A 203 -23.94 55.14 10.67
C THR A 203 -22.66 54.90 9.88
N LEU A 204 -21.99 55.95 9.45
CA LEU A 204 -20.76 55.86 8.66
C LEU A 204 -19.63 55.17 9.46
N LEU A 205 -19.51 55.50 10.76
CA LEU A 205 -18.51 54.89 11.64
C LEU A 205 -18.77 53.40 11.87
N LEU A 206 -20.02 53.01 12.15
CA LEU A 206 -20.40 51.61 12.31
C LEU A 206 -20.22 50.83 11.00
N ALA A 207 -20.62 51.40 9.86
CA ALA A 207 -20.43 50.79 8.54
C ALA A 207 -18.95 50.57 8.22
N TRP A 208 -18.09 51.56 8.51
CA TRP A 208 -16.64 51.45 8.32
C TRP A 208 -16.02 50.37 9.23
N LEU A 209 -16.36 50.35 10.52
CA LEU A 209 -15.89 49.34 11.46
C LEU A 209 -16.32 47.93 11.07
N LEU A 210 -17.58 47.75 10.69
CA LEU A 210 -18.14 46.46 10.27
C LEU A 210 -17.43 45.98 8.99
N THR A 211 -17.33 46.85 7.98
CA THR A 211 -16.65 46.55 6.71
C THR A 211 -15.21 46.13 6.95
N ARG A 212 -14.43 46.95 7.67
CA ARG A 212 -13.02 46.66 7.97
C ARG A 212 -12.86 45.36 8.77
N SER A 213 -13.80 45.04 9.65
CA SER A 213 -13.76 43.81 10.46
C SER A 213 -14.04 42.53 9.65
N ILE A 214 -14.64 42.64 8.47
CA ILE A 214 -14.97 41.51 7.58
C ILE A 214 -13.96 41.41 6.43
N THR A 215 -13.70 42.51 5.72
CA THR A 215 -12.90 42.49 4.49
C THR A 215 -11.42 42.22 4.74
N ALA A 216 -10.85 42.73 5.83
CA ALA A 216 -9.42 42.51 6.11
C ALA A 216 -9.10 41.04 6.44
N PRO A 217 -9.82 40.32 7.33
CA PRO A 217 -9.60 38.90 7.57
C PRO A 217 -9.89 38.01 6.35
N ILE A 218 -10.92 38.33 5.56
CA ILE A 218 -11.21 37.60 4.31
C ILE A 218 -10.07 37.79 3.30
N GLY A 219 -9.52 39.00 3.19
CA GLY A 219 -8.34 39.25 2.36
C GLY A 219 -7.10 38.46 2.81
N GLN A 220 -6.91 38.29 4.12
CA GLN A 220 -5.86 37.41 4.66
C GLN A 220 -6.09 35.95 4.28
N ALA A 221 -7.30 35.44 4.44
CA ALA A 221 -7.65 34.07 4.05
C ALA A 221 -7.44 33.83 2.55
N LEU A 222 -7.79 34.81 1.70
CA LEU A 222 -7.54 34.75 0.26
C LEU A 222 -6.04 34.71 -0.07
N ASN A 223 -5.22 35.51 0.61
CA ASN A 223 -3.77 35.48 0.41
C ASN A 223 -3.18 34.13 0.85
N VAL A 224 -3.59 33.61 2.01
CA VAL A 224 -3.18 32.27 2.46
C VAL A 224 -3.55 31.19 1.44
N ALA A 225 -4.79 31.21 0.93
CA ALA A 225 -5.23 30.26 -0.09
C ALA A 225 -4.41 30.38 -1.39
N ARG A 226 -4.01 31.60 -1.79
CA ARG A 226 -3.11 31.82 -2.93
C ARG A 226 -1.70 31.29 -2.67
N THR A 227 -1.15 31.47 -1.47
CA THR A 227 0.16 30.95 -1.08
C THR A 227 0.17 29.42 -1.11
N ILE A 228 -0.86 28.77 -0.54
CA ILE A 228 -1.03 27.31 -0.62
C ILE A 228 -1.17 26.84 -2.07
N ALA A 229 -1.97 27.54 -2.90
CA ALA A 229 -2.15 27.19 -4.31
C ALA A 229 -0.88 27.36 -5.15
N ALA A 230 0.01 28.28 -4.75
CA ALA A 230 1.33 28.45 -5.35
C ALA A 230 2.35 27.40 -4.90
N GLY A 231 1.99 26.54 -3.94
CA GLY A 231 2.85 25.49 -3.39
C GLY A 231 3.72 25.93 -2.22
N ASP A 232 3.57 27.15 -1.70
CA ASP A 232 4.28 27.60 -0.50
C ASP A 232 3.45 27.25 0.75
N LEU A 233 3.92 26.27 1.51
CA LEU A 233 3.34 25.81 2.77
C LEU A 233 4.18 26.27 3.97
N SER A 234 5.31 26.94 3.77
CA SER A 234 6.27 27.29 4.82
C SER A 234 5.77 28.38 5.78
N GLN A 235 4.84 29.21 5.33
CA GLN A 235 4.38 30.36 6.09
C GLN A 235 3.31 30.00 7.12
N PRO A 236 3.52 30.26 8.43
CA PRO A 236 2.55 29.92 9.45
C PRO A 236 1.29 30.80 9.37
N ILE A 237 0.13 30.16 9.37
CA ILE A 237 -1.16 30.85 9.33
C ILE A 237 -1.55 31.31 10.73
N VAL A 238 -1.49 32.62 10.98
CA VAL A 238 -1.87 33.21 12.28
C VAL A 238 -3.38 33.46 12.33
N VAL A 239 -4.09 32.66 13.12
CA VAL A 239 -5.52 32.82 13.37
C VAL A 239 -5.75 33.82 14.50
N ARG A 240 -6.61 34.83 14.29
CA ARG A 240 -7.02 35.80 15.33
C ARG A 240 -8.53 35.96 15.34
N GLY A 241 -9.15 35.90 16.52
CA GLY A 241 -10.60 36.03 16.69
C GLY A 241 -11.32 34.69 16.77
N HIS A 242 -12.64 34.73 16.96
CA HIS A 242 -13.50 33.54 17.08
C HIS A 242 -14.71 33.60 16.13
N ASP A 243 -14.67 34.51 15.17
CA ASP A 243 -15.69 34.75 14.17
C ASP A 243 -15.51 33.85 12.93
N GLU A 244 -16.46 33.91 12.00
CA GLU A 244 -16.50 33.08 10.80
C GLU A 244 -15.22 33.20 9.93
N PRO A 245 -14.63 34.40 9.72
CA PRO A 245 -13.34 34.51 9.03
C PRO A 245 -12.16 33.88 9.80
N ALA A 246 -12.18 33.92 11.14
CA ALA A 246 -11.17 33.22 11.94
C ALA A 246 -11.31 31.70 11.84
N GLN A 247 -12.54 31.18 11.80
CA GLN A 247 -12.80 29.75 11.56
C GLN A 247 -12.31 29.33 10.16
N LEU A 248 -12.51 30.17 9.13
CA LEU A 248 -11.96 29.93 7.80
C LEU A 248 -10.44 29.87 7.80
N LEU A 249 -9.76 30.83 8.45
CA LEU A 249 -8.29 30.81 8.60
C LEU A 249 -7.82 29.57 9.35
N SER A 250 -8.55 29.13 10.39
CA SER A 250 -8.21 27.91 11.12
C SER A 250 -8.37 26.66 10.25
N ALA A 251 -9.41 26.56 9.42
CA ALA A 251 -9.59 25.46 8.49
C ALA A 251 -8.46 25.42 7.44
N LEU A 252 -8.05 26.59 6.92
CA LEU A 252 -6.90 26.71 6.02
C LEU A 252 -5.58 26.30 6.70
N ALA A 253 -5.40 26.62 7.99
CA ALA A 253 -4.24 26.19 8.77
C ALA A 253 -4.19 24.65 8.93
N THR A 254 -5.32 24.02 9.25
CA THR A 254 -5.41 22.56 9.32
C THR A 254 -5.13 21.93 7.95
N MET A 255 -5.67 22.49 6.87
CA MET A 255 -5.41 22.03 5.50
C MET A 255 -3.93 22.14 5.13
N GLN A 256 -3.28 23.26 5.44
CA GLN A 256 -1.83 23.44 5.24
C GLN A 256 -1.02 22.38 5.99
N ALA A 257 -1.32 22.14 7.27
CA ALA A 257 -0.62 21.14 8.07
C ALA A 257 -0.79 19.72 7.49
N GLN A 258 -2.02 19.36 7.09
CA GLN A 258 -2.29 18.07 6.47
C GLN A 258 -1.52 17.91 5.15
N LEU A 259 -1.49 18.94 4.31
CA LEU A 259 -0.72 18.96 3.07
C LEU A 259 0.78 18.82 3.35
N GLN A 260 1.33 19.54 4.34
CA GLN A 260 2.74 19.40 4.72
C GLN A 260 3.08 17.96 5.12
N THR A 261 2.25 17.32 5.94
CA THR A 261 2.44 15.92 6.35
C THR A 261 2.36 14.98 5.14
N THR A 262 1.37 15.15 4.26
CA THR A 262 1.22 14.30 3.06
C THR A 262 2.41 14.46 2.10
N ILE A 263 2.85 15.69 1.82
CA ILE A 263 3.99 15.99 0.95
C ILE A 263 5.29 15.39 1.54
N ARG A 264 5.53 15.50 2.86
CA ARG A 264 6.66 14.84 3.53
C ARG A 264 6.60 13.33 3.41
N GLY A 265 5.44 12.71 3.68
CA GLY A 265 5.27 11.26 3.56
C GLY A 265 5.47 10.74 2.14
N ILE A 266 5.05 11.50 1.14
CA ILE A 266 5.31 11.17 -0.28
C ILE A 266 6.80 11.27 -0.59
N SER A 267 7.51 12.32 -0.15
CA SER A 267 8.96 12.46 -0.34
C SER A 267 9.74 11.29 0.28
N GLU A 268 9.44 10.94 1.53
CA GLU A 268 10.07 9.80 2.22
C GLU A 268 9.79 8.47 1.50
N SER A 269 8.55 8.25 1.07
CA SER A 269 8.16 7.04 0.32
C SER A 269 8.87 6.96 -1.04
N ALA A 270 9.03 8.10 -1.73
CA ALA A 270 9.79 8.17 -2.98
C ALA A 270 11.26 7.82 -2.76
N GLN A 271 11.88 8.38 -1.72
CA GLN A 271 13.26 8.07 -1.37
C GLN A 271 13.45 6.59 -1.06
N GLN A 272 12.53 5.98 -0.29
CA GLN A 272 12.56 4.54 -0.02
C GLN A 272 12.39 3.70 -1.29
N LEU A 273 11.47 4.09 -2.18
CA LEU A 273 11.26 3.41 -3.46
C LEU A 273 12.49 3.48 -4.36
N ALA A 274 13.16 4.63 -4.42
CA ALA A 274 14.41 4.80 -5.18
C ALA A 274 15.52 3.88 -4.64
N SER A 275 15.73 3.86 -3.32
CA SER A 275 16.72 2.98 -2.68
C SER A 275 16.41 1.50 -2.90
N ALA A 276 15.16 1.08 -2.74
CA ALA A 276 14.75 -0.31 -2.95
C ALA A 276 14.91 -0.74 -4.42
N ALA A 277 14.66 0.17 -5.35
CA ALA A 277 14.89 -0.06 -6.77
C ALA A 277 16.38 -0.20 -7.12
N GLU A 278 17.25 0.63 -6.54
CA GLU A 278 18.71 0.49 -6.70
C GLU A 278 19.22 -0.84 -6.13
N GLU A 279 18.77 -1.23 -4.94
CA GLU A 279 19.11 -2.51 -4.31
C GLU A 279 18.65 -3.69 -5.18
N MET A 280 17.41 -3.64 -5.70
CA MET A 280 16.89 -4.66 -6.61
C MET A 280 17.71 -4.75 -7.90
N SER A 281 18.12 -3.61 -8.47
CA SER A 281 18.98 -3.61 -9.67
C SER A 281 20.34 -4.27 -9.38
N ALA A 282 20.94 -3.99 -8.22
CA ALA A 282 22.20 -4.63 -7.81
C ALA A 282 22.04 -6.14 -7.60
N VAL A 283 20.95 -6.58 -6.97
CA VAL A 283 20.63 -8.00 -6.79
C VAL A 283 20.44 -8.69 -8.14
N MET A 284 19.75 -8.07 -9.10
CA MET A 284 19.55 -8.64 -10.44
C MET A 284 20.85 -8.71 -11.24
N GLU A 285 21.74 -7.73 -11.10
CA GLU A 285 23.08 -7.79 -11.72
C GLU A 285 23.90 -8.95 -11.14
N GLN A 286 23.90 -9.12 -9.82
CA GLN A 286 24.54 -10.26 -9.17
C GLN A 286 23.91 -11.59 -9.62
N SER A 287 22.59 -11.65 -9.74
CA SER A 287 21.86 -12.83 -10.20
C SER A 287 22.24 -13.19 -11.64
N THR A 288 22.37 -12.19 -12.52
CA THR A 288 22.81 -12.39 -13.91
C THR A 288 24.23 -12.96 -13.97
N ARG A 289 25.16 -12.45 -13.16
CA ARG A 289 26.52 -13.01 -13.05
C ARG A 289 26.52 -14.44 -12.52
N GLY A 290 25.68 -14.74 -11.52
CA GLY A 290 25.51 -16.08 -10.97
C GLY A 290 24.96 -17.07 -12.00
N LEU A 291 24.00 -16.65 -12.83
CA LEU A 291 23.44 -17.46 -13.90
C LEU A 291 24.44 -17.73 -15.02
N GLN A 292 25.35 -16.79 -15.31
CA GLN A 292 26.44 -17.02 -16.24
C GLN A 292 27.38 -18.13 -15.72
N ALA A 293 27.83 -18.03 -14.47
CA ALA A 293 28.65 -19.06 -13.86
C ALA A 293 27.94 -20.42 -13.78
N GLN A 294 26.63 -20.42 -13.51
CA GLN A 294 25.82 -21.64 -13.52
C GLN A 294 25.76 -22.29 -14.92
N ASN A 295 25.64 -21.49 -15.98
CA ASN A 295 25.67 -22.03 -17.35
C ASN A 295 27.02 -22.68 -17.67
N ASP A 296 28.13 -22.05 -17.27
CA ASP A 296 29.47 -22.61 -17.48
C ASP A 296 29.63 -23.96 -16.75
N GLU A 297 29.14 -24.08 -15.51
CA GLU A 297 29.12 -25.33 -14.74
C GLU A 297 28.23 -26.41 -15.39
N ILE A 298 27.08 -26.02 -15.97
CA ILE A 298 26.20 -26.95 -16.69
C ILE A 298 26.89 -27.48 -17.96
N GLU A 299 27.61 -26.63 -18.69
CA GLU A 299 28.34 -27.04 -19.90
C GLU A 299 29.48 -28.02 -19.57
N GLN A 300 30.19 -27.79 -18.45
CA GLN A 300 31.17 -28.74 -17.94
C GLN A 300 30.53 -30.06 -17.51
N ALA A 301 29.40 -30.01 -16.80
CA ALA A 301 28.67 -31.20 -16.40
C ALA A 301 28.16 -32.01 -17.61
N ALA A 302 27.68 -31.33 -18.66
CA ALA A 302 27.23 -31.99 -19.89
C ALA A 302 28.39 -32.69 -20.60
N THR A 303 29.57 -32.06 -20.63
CA THR A 303 30.80 -32.66 -21.15
C THR A 303 31.16 -33.91 -20.35
N ALA A 304 31.17 -33.83 -19.02
CA ALA A 304 31.48 -34.96 -18.14
C ALA A 304 30.48 -36.13 -18.29
N VAL A 305 29.19 -35.85 -18.49
CA VAL A 305 28.16 -36.87 -18.75
C VAL A 305 28.37 -37.54 -20.12
N THR A 306 28.79 -36.78 -21.13
CA THR A 306 29.12 -37.31 -22.46
C THR A 306 30.35 -38.24 -22.40
N GLU A 307 31.40 -37.83 -21.68
CA GLU A 307 32.57 -38.67 -21.44
C GLU A 307 32.21 -39.93 -20.64
N MET A 308 31.37 -39.79 -19.61
CA MET A 308 30.86 -40.91 -18.81
C MET A 308 30.06 -41.90 -19.67
N SER A 309 29.18 -41.42 -20.56
CA SER A 309 28.42 -42.30 -21.47
C SER A 309 29.35 -43.10 -22.37
N THR A 310 30.41 -42.47 -22.88
CA THR A 310 31.42 -43.14 -23.73
C THR A 310 32.17 -44.21 -22.94
N ALA A 311 32.60 -43.89 -21.72
CA ALA A 311 33.28 -44.84 -20.84
C ALA A 311 32.38 -46.03 -20.45
N VAL A 312 31.09 -45.80 -20.22
CA VAL A 312 30.12 -46.86 -19.92
C VAL A 312 29.91 -47.80 -21.11
N ASP A 313 29.81 -47.26 -22.33
CA ASP A 313 29.72 -48.07 -23.55
C ASP A 313 30.99 -48.92 -23.74
N GLU A 314 32.17 -48.37 -23.44
CA GLU A 314 33.43 -49.11 -23.48
C GLU A 314 33.47 -50.24 -22.43
N VAL A 315 33.01 -49.99 -21.20
CA VAL A 315 32.90 -51.01 -20.15
C VAL A 315 31.94 -52.13 -20.55
N ALA A 316 30.78 -51.79 -21.15
CA ALA A 316 29.84 -52.79 -21.65
C ALA A 316 30.47 -53.66 -22.74
N GLY A 317 31.14 -53.04 -23.72
CA GLY A 317 31.86 -53.75 -24.79
C GLY A 317 32.97 -54.66 -24.26
N ASN A 318 33.78 -54.17 -23.32
CA ASN A 318 34.84 -54.94 -22.68
C ASN A 318 34.29 -56.13 -21.87
N ALA A 319 33.15 -55.95 -21.20
CA ALA A 319 32.49 -57.03 -20.46
C ALA A 319 32.00 -58.13 -21.41
N VAL A 320 31.36 -57.76 -22.53
CA VAL A 320 30.92 -58.72 -23.56
C VAL A 320 32.12 -59.48 -24.15
N SER A 321 33.16 -58.76 -24.57
CA SER A 321 34.38 -59.39 -25.12
C SER A 321 35.06 -60.32 -24.10
N SER A 322 35.08 -59.94 -22.83
CA SER A 322 35.62 -60.79 -21.75
C SER A 322 34.77 -62.04 -21.50
N ALA A 323 33.45 -61.95 -21.67
CA ALA A 323 32.55 -63.10 -21.59
C ALA A 323 32.80 -64.08 -22.75
N GLU A 324 32.96 -63.58 -23.97
CA GLU A 324 33.32 -64.39 -25.16
C GLU A 324 34.68 -65.08 -24.99
N ALA A 325 35.71 -64.35 -24.53
CA ALA A 325 37.02 -64.93 -24.26
C ALA A 325 36.99 -65.99 -23.13
N SER A 326 36.15 -65.77 -22.11
CA SER A 326 35.90 -66.76 -21.07
C SER A 326 35.21 -68.00 -21.64
N GLN A 327 34.23 -67.85 -22.51
CA GLN A 327 33.55 -68.97 -23.16
C GLN A 327 34.53 -69.81 -24.01
N ALA A 328 35.40 -69.17 -24.78
CA ALA A 328 36.45 -69.88 -25.52
C ALA A 328 37.43 -70.62 -24.58
N SER A 329 37.83 -69.99 -23.48
CA SER A 329 38.72 -70.61 -22.49
C SER A 329 38.07 -71.80 -21.75
N ASP A 330 36.75 -71.77 -21.56
CA ASP A 330 35.95 -72.87 -20.99
C ASP A 330 35.94 -74.08 -21.93
N GLU A 331 35.77 -73.84 -23.24
CA GLU A 331 35.85 -74.88 -24.27
C GLU A 331 37.24 -75.51 -24.33
N ASP A 332 38.30 -74.70 -24.34
CA ASP A 332 39.69 -75.18 -24.32
C ASP A 332 40.00 -75.99 -23.05
N SER A 333 39.52 -75.54 -21.89
CA SER A 333 39.71 -76.25 -20.62
C SER A 333 38.97 -77.59 -20.58
N LYS A 334 37.75 -77.65 -21.13
CA LYS A 334 36.99 -78.90 -21.31
C LYS A 334 37.70 -79.87 -22.25
N HIS A 335 38.25 -79.36 -23.35
CA HIS A 335 39.04 -80.19 -24.26
C HIS A 335 40.31 -80.72 -23.59
N GLY A 336 41.04 -79.88 -22.84
CA GLY A 336 42.19 -80.32 -22.05
C GLY A 336 41.83 -81.38 -20.99
N HIS A 337 40.67 -81.23 -20.35
CA HIS A 337 40.15 -82.22 -19.39
C HIS A 337 39.80 -83.56 -20.08
N TYR A 338 39.29 -83.53 -21.30
CA TYR A 338 39.07 -84.75 -22.08
C TYR A 338 40.40 -85.46 -22.39
N GLN A 339 41.41 -84.73 -22.86
CA GLN A 339 42.73 -85.29 -23.17
C GLN A 339 43.44 -85.88 -21.95
N ILE A 340 43.34 -85.24 -20.77
CA ILE A 340 43.95 -85.79 -19.54
C ILE A 340 43.21 -87.05 -19.09
N SER A 341 41.89 -87.13 -19.28
CA SER A 341 41.10 -88.34 -18.98
C SER A 341 41.51 -89.52 -19.87
N GLU A 342 41.72 -89.27 -21.17
CA GLU A 342 42.25 -90.27 -22.11
C GLU A 342 43.69 -90.71 -21.73
N THR A 343 44.52 -89.76 -21.30
CA THR A 343 45.88 -90.03 -20.81
C THR A 343 45.87 -90.90 -19.56
N ILE A 344 44.97 -90.62 -18.60
CA ILE A 344 44.78 -91.42 -17.40
C ILE A 344 44.41 -92.87 -17.76
N SER A 345 43.46 -93.06 -18.68
CA SER A 345 43.06 -94.39 -19.15
C SER A 345 44.22 -95.13 -19.83
N SER A 346 45.00 -94.43 -20.65
CA SER A 346 46.16 -95.00 -21.35
C SER A 346 47.27 -95.43 -20.38
N ILE A 347 47.54 -94.62 -19.34
CA ILE A 347 48.54 -94.95 -18.32
C ILE A 347 48.07 -96.13 -17.46
N GLN A 348 46.78 -96.23 -17.13
CA GLN A 348 46.24 -97.39 -16.41
C GLN A 348 46.46 -98.69 -17.22
N ASN A 349 46.15 -98.67 -18.52
CA ASN A 349 46.43 -99.82 -19.39
C ASN A 349 47.92 -100.16 -19.45
N LEU A 350 48.80 -99.14 -19.53
CA LEU A 350 50.24 -99.34 -19.51
C LEU A 350 50.73 -99.99 -18.21
N VAL A 351 50.20 -99.56 -17.06
CA VAL A 351 50.52 -100.16 -15.76
C VAL A 351 50.15 -101.65 -15.75
N ASP A 352 48.96 -102.00 -16.24
CA ASP A 352 48.50 -103.38 -16.32
C ASP A 352 49.38 -104.22 -17.26
N GLU A 353 49.77 -103.69 -18.42
CA GLU A 353 50.66 -104.36 -19.36
C GLU A 353 52.07 -104.59 -18.79
N VAL A 354 52.63 -103.58 -18.10
CA VAL A 354 53.96 -103.67 -17.47
C VAL A 354 53.96 -104.70 -16.34
N LEU A 355 52.93 -104.71 -15.49
CA LEU A 355 52.77 -105.74 -14.45
C LEU A 355 52.60 -107.14 -15.06
N GLY A 356 51.84 -107.25 -16.15
CA GLY A 356 51.69 -108.49 -16.92
C GLY A 356 53.01 -108.99 -17.52
N ALA A 357 53.85 -108.09 -18.04
CA ALA A 357 55.18 -108.40 -18.53
C ALA A 357 56.13 -108.83 -17.40
N SER A 358 56.04 -108.17 -16.24
CA SER A 358 56.85 -108.50 -15.05
C SER A 358 56.58 -109.93 -14.58
N ASN A 359 55.30 -110.32 -14.49
CA ASN A 359 54.89 -111.69 -14.15
C ASN A 359 55.41 -112.74 -15.14
N LYS A 360 55.43 -112.44 -16.45
CA LYS A 360 55.97 -113.36 -17.46
C LYS A 360 57.48 -113.51 -17.36
N ALA A 361 58.19 -112.41 -17.08
CA ALA A 361 59.64 -112.44 -16.85
C ALA A 361 59.96 -113.24 -15.57
N GLU A 362 59.22 -113.06 -14.49
CA GLU A 362 59.38 -113.87 -13.26
C GLU A 362 59.15 -115.37 -13.54
N GLY A 363 58.14 -115.71 -14.34
CA GLY A 363 57.91 -117.08 -14.81
C GLY A 363 59.10 -117.66 -15.60
N LEU A 364 59.74 -116.85 -16.46
CA LEU A 364 60.95 -117.26 -17.19
C LEU A 364 62.14 -117.48 -16.24
N ALA A 365 62.29 -116.65 -15.20
CA ALA A 365 63.34 -116.80 -14.19
C ALA A 365 63.20 -118.13 -13.44
N LEU A 366 61.98 -118.51 -13.06
CA LEU A 366 61.68 -119.80 -12.44
C LEU A 366 62.02 -120.97 -13.39
N GLN A 367 61.64 -120.86 -14.66
CA GLN A 367 61.91 -121.92 -15.63
C GLN A 367 63.41 -122.06 -15.93
N ALA A 368 64.15 -120.95 -15.97
CA ALA A 368 65.61 -120.97 -16.07
C ALA A 368 66.25 -121.61 -14.83
N GLN A 369 65.72 -121.38 -13.62
CA GLN A 369 66.17 -122.06 -12.40
C GLN A 369 65.94 -123.57 -12.45
N ASP A 370 64.80 -124.03 -12.97
CA ASP A 370 64.54 -125.45 -13.13
C ASP A 370 65.47 -126.09 -14.16
N ILE A 371 65.82 -125.38 -15.24
CA ILE A 371 66.84 -125.85 -16.20
C ILE A 371 68.20 -125.97 -15.50
N SER A 372 68.61 -125.00 -14.68
CA SER A 372 69.87 -125.11 -13.90
C SER A 372 69.92 -126.38 -13.04
N LYS A 373 68.82 -126.73 -12.35
CA LYS A 373 68.74 -127.97 -11.55
C LYS A 373 68.91 -129.22 -12.42
N VAL A 374 68.33 -129.24 -13.62
CA VAL A 374 68.48 -130.35 -14.56
C VAL A 374 69.92 -130.46 -15.05
N LEU A 375 70.58 -129.33 -15.35
CA LEU A 375 71.98 -129.31 -15.78
C LEU A 375 72.93 -129.82 -14.68
N GLU A 376 72.66 -129.50 -13.41
CA GLU A 376 73.44 -130.03 -12.28
C GLU A 376 73.37 -131.56 -12.21
N VAL A 377 72.19 -132.14 -12.43
CA VAL A 377 72.01 -133.61 -12.51
C VAL A 377 72.76 -134.19 -13.71
N ILE A 378 72.68 -133.56 -14.89
CA ILE A 378 73.39 -134.02 -16.09
C ILE A 378 74.91 -133.95 -15.89
N ARG A 379 75.42 -132.88 -15.29
CA ARG A 379 76.85 -132.74 -14.94
C ARG A 379 77.26 -133.82 -13.94
N GLY A 380 76.41 -134.12 -12.96
CA GLY A 380 76.61 -135.24 -12.02
C GLY A 380 76.68 -136.60 -12.71
N ILE A 381 75.78 -136.86 -13.67
CA ILE A 381 75.78 -138.09 -14.49
C ILE A 381 77.04 -138.15 -15.37
N ALA A 382 77.42 -137.05 -16.02
CA ALA A 382 78.62 -136.98 -16.84
C ALA A 382 79.88 -137.23 -16.00
N GLY A 383 79.97 -136.65 -14.79
CA GLY A 383 81.05 -136.90 -13.85
C GLY A 383 81.12 -138.37 -13.38
N GLN A 384 79.98 -138.99 -13.07
CA GLN A 384 79.91 -140.42 -12.77
C GLN A 384 80.30 -141.29 -13.97
N THR A 385 79.87 -140.92 -15.17
CA THR A 385 80.18 -141.63 -16.42
C THR A 385 81.68 -141.54 -16.73
N ASN A 386 82.30 -140.38 -16.51
CA ASN A 386 83.74 -140.17 -16.64
C ASN A 386 84.54 -141.05 -15.66
N LEU A 387 84.08 -141.17 -14.41
CA LEU A 387 84.66 -142.05 -13.39
C LEU A 387 84.50 -143.54 -13.73
N LEU A 388 83.31 -143.95 -14.20
CA LEU A 388 83.05 -145.32 -14.66
C LEU A 388 83.92 -145.67 -15.86
N ALA A 389 84.06 -144.75 -16.82
CA ALA A 389 84.92 -144.91 -17.99
C ALA A 389 86.40 -144.99 -17.61
N LEU A 390 86.86 -144.19 -16.64
CA LEU A 390 88.23 -144.28 -16.11
C LEU A 390 88.49 -145.64 -15.46
N ASN A 391 87.56 -146.13 -14.63
CA ASN A 391 87.67 -147.45 -14.01
C ASN A 391 87.68 -148.58 -15.06
N ALA A 392 86.86 -148.47 -16.11
CA ALA A 392 86.85 -149.40 -17.23
C ALA A 392 88.15 -149.36 -18.04
N ALA A 393 88.73 -148.18 -18.28
CA ALA A 393 90.01 -148.01 -18.96
C ALA A 393 91.18 -148.61 -18.15
N ILE A 394 91.16 -148.44 -16.82
CA ILE A 394 92.12 -149.06 -15.90
C ILE A 394 92.03 -150.59 -15.97
N GLU A 395 90.82 -151.17 -15.91
CA GLU A 395 90.66 -152.62 -15.93
C GLU A 395 90.96 -153.22 -17.32
N ALA A 396 90.69 -152.47 -18.40
CA ALA A 396 91.08 -152.84 -19.75
C ALA A 396 92.61 -152.84 -19.94
N ALA A 397 93.34 -151.89 -19.35
CA ALA A 397 94.80 -151.89 -19.33
C ALA A 397 95.36 -153.08 -18.53
N ARG A 398 94.64 -153.52 -17.49
CA ARG A 398 94.99 -154.67 -16.64
C ARG A 398 94.84 -156.01 -17.35
N ALA A 399 93.92 -156.12 -18.30
CA ALA A 399 93.68 -157.32 -19.12
C ALA A 399 94.68 -157.51 -20.29
N GLY A 400 95.65 -156.60 -20.46
CA GLY A 400 96.69 -156.70 -21.48
C GLY A 400 96.15 -156.77 -22.92
N GLU A 401 96.74 -157.60 -23.78
CA GLU A 401 96.38 -157.70 -25.22
C GLU A 401 94.89 -158.06 -25.46
N ALA A 402 94.22 -158.76 -24.53
CA ALA A 402 92.79 -159.09 -24.65
C ALA A 402 91.86 -157.89 -24.38
N GLY A 403 92.34 -156.86 -23.67
CA GLY A 403 91.57 -155.68 -23.26
C GLY A 403 91.61 -154.50 -24.24
N ARG A 404 92.39 -154.58 -25.33
CA ARG A 404 92.64 -153.45 -26.24
C ARG A 404 91.38 -152.84 -26.85
N GLY A 405 90.41 -153.67 -27.24
CA GLY A 405 89.12 -153.20 -27.76
C GLY A 405 88.27 -152.50 -26.71
N PHE A 406 88.31 -152.99 -25.47
CA PHE A 406 87.60 -152.39 -24.33
C PHE A 406 88.22 -151.06 -23.89
N ALA A 407 89.55 -150.93 -23.94
CA ALA A 407 90.25 -149.69 -23.62
C ALA A 407 89.85 -148.55 -24.58
N VAL A 408 89.73 -148.84 -25.88
CA VAL A 408 89.29 -147.85 -26.88
C VAL A 408 87.86 -147.39 -26.61
N VAL A 409 86.94 -148.30 -26.27
CA VAL A 409 85.56 -147.93 -25.93
C VAL A 409 85.51 -147.13 -24.63
N ALA A 410 86.31 -147.49 -23.62
CA ALA A 410 86.38 -146.76 -22.37
C ALA A 410 86.94 -145.33 -22.56
N ASP A 411 87.98 -145.14 -23.38
CA ASP A 411 88.50 -143.81 -23.71
C ASP A 411 87.49 -142.99 -24.52
N GLU A 412 86.71 -143.61 -25.43
CA GLU A 412 85.65 -142.94 -26.18
C GLU A 412 84.50 -142.49 -25.26
N VAL A 413 84.08 -143.35 -24.31
CA VAL A 413 83.06 -143.00 -23.30
C VAL A 413 83.59 -141.91 -22.36
N ARG A 414 84.88 -141.94 -22.00
CA ARG A 414 85.52 -140.88 -21.20
C ARG A 414 85.53 -139.55 -21.94
N SER A 415 85.91 -139.57 -23.22
CA SER A 415 85.88 -138.38 -24.07
C SER A 415 84.46 -137.84 -24.26
N LEU A 416 83.44 -138.71 -24.38
CA LEU A 416 82.05 -138.31 -24.49
C LEU A 416 81.52 -137.71 -23.18
N ALA A 417 81.89 -138.30 -22.03
CA ALA A 417 81.54 -137.78 -20.71
C ALA A 417 82.16 -136.39 -20.47
N GLN A 418 83.44 -136.20 -20.83
CA GLN A 418 84.11 -134.91 -20.79
C GLN A 418 83.42 -133.88 -21.69
N ARG A 419 83.14 -134.22 -22.95
CA ARG A 419 82.40 -133.33 -23.88
C ARG A 419 81.00 -132.97 -23.36
N THR A 420 80.32 -133.92 -22.70
CA THR A 420 79.01 -133.68 -22.07
C THR A 420 79.13 -132.71 -20.90
N GLN A 421 80.20 -132.83 -20.12
CA GLN A 421 80.50 -131.94 -18.99
C GLN A 421 80.85 -130.52 -19.46
N ASP A 422 81.70 -130.39 -20.48
CA ASP A 422 82.04 -129.10 -21.09
C ASP A 422 80.79 -128.44 -21.71
N SER A 423 79.94 -129.21 -22.40
CA SER A 423 78.68 -128.67 -22.98
C SER A 423 77.65 -128.28 -21.91
N THR A 424 77.58 -129.01 -20.79
CA THR A 424 76.69 -128.63 -19.68
C THR A 424 77.17 -127.38 -18.97
N GLU A 425 78.49 -127.15 -18.89
CA GLU A 425 79.07 -125.91 -18.38
C GLU A 425 78.75 -124.71 -19.28
N GLU A 426 78.87 -124.86 -20.60
CA GLU A 426 78.47 -123.81 -21.55
C GLU A 426 76.97 -123.48 -21.44
N ILE A 427 76.10 -124.50 -21.33
CA ILE A 427 74.65 -124.26 -21.15
C ILE A 427 74.36 -123.64 -19.78
N GLU A 428 75.05 -124.05 -18.72
CA GLU A 428 74.93 -123.44 -17.40
C GLU A 428 75.28 -121.95 -17.45
N GLN A 429 76.38 -121.57 -18.10
CA GLN A 429 76.74 -120.16 -18.29
C GLN A 429 75.67 -119.39 -19.06
N MET A 430 75.09 -119.97 -20.12
CA MET A 430 73.98 -119.36 -20.86
C MET A 430 72.73 -119.18 -19.98
N ILE A 431 72.38 -120.17 -19.16
CA ILE A 431 71.24 -120.12 -18.26
C ILE A 431 71.46 -119.10 -17.13
N THR A 432 72.67 -119.02 -16.58
CA THR A 432 73.04 -117.95 -15.63
C THR A 432 72.91 -116.57 -16.28
N GLY A 433 73.32 -116.43 -17.55
CA GLY A 433 73.10 -115.20 -18.32
C GLY A 433 71.62 -114.87 -18.51
N ILE A 434 70.78 -115.86 -18.80
CA ILE A 434 69.31 -115.69 -18.90
C ILE A 434 68.71 -115.30 -17.54
N GLN A 435 69.13 -115.92 -16.45
CA GLN A 435 68.66 -115.59 -15.09
C GLN A 435 69.02 -114.14 -14.72
N GLN A 436 70.26 -113.72 -14.94
CA GLN A 436 70.70 -112.35 -14.68
C GLN A 436 69.95 -111.35 -15.58
N GLY A 437 69.80 -111.65 -16.87
CA GLY A 437 69.05 -110.80 -17.80
C GLY A 437 67.57 -110.69 -17.45
N THR A 438 66.96 -111.78 -16.99
CA THR A 438 65.55 -111.81 -16.57
C THR A 438 65.35 -111.05 -15.27
N GLN A 439 66.25 -111.19 -14.29
CA GLN A 439 66.22 -110.42 -13.05
C GLN A 439 66.33 -108.91 -13.31
N ALA A 440 67.28 -108.50 -14.15
CA ALA A 440 67.42 -107.10 -14.56
C ALA A 440 66.17 -106.58 -15.31
N THR A 441 65.50 -107.45 -16.08
CA THR A 441 64.25 -107.12 -16.77
C THR A 441 63.11 -106.91 -15.79
N VAL A 442 62.97 -107.76 -14.77
CA VAL A 442 61.95 -107.60 -13.70
C VAL A 442 62.17 -106.31 -12.92
N GLU A 443 63.42 -105.99 -12.57
CA GLU A 443 63.77 -104.73 -11.90
C GLU A 443 63.42 -103.50 -12.75
N ALA A 444 63.73 -103.53 -14.05
CA ALA A 444 63.37 -102.45 -14.98
C ALA A 444 61.84 -102.30 -15.15
N LEU A 445 61.10 -103.40 -15.18
CA LEU A 445 59.64 -103.39 -15.28
C LEU A 445 58.98 -102.86 -13.99
N ASN A 446 59.48 -103.24 -12.82
CA ASN A 446 58.99 -102.69 -11.55
C ASN A 446 59.26 -101.18 -11.43
N SER A 447 60.44 -100.72 -11.84
CA SER A 447 60.75 -99.29 -11.92
C SER A 447 59.84 -98.57 -12.93
N SER A 448 59.55 -99.19 -14.07
CA SER A 448 58.62 -98.63 -15.07
C SER A 448 57.19 -98.52 -14.53
N ALA A 449 56.73 -99.52 -13.76
CA ALA A 449 55.42 -99.48 -13.10
C ALA A 449 55.33 -98.35 -12.05
N GLU A 450 56.39 -98.13 -11.27
CA GLU A 450 56.47 -97.01 -10.33
C GLU A 450 56.41 -95.66 -11.06
N HIS A 451 57.18 -95.47 -12.13
CA HIS A 451 57.15 -94.25 -12.94
C HIS A 451 55.79 -94.01 -13.60
N ALA A 452 55.12 -95.05 -14.09
CA ALA A 452 53.77 -94.96 -14.63
C ALA A 452 52.77 -94.55 -13.53
N GLY A 453 52.89 -95.10 -12.32
CA GLY A 453 52.08 -94.70 -11.16
C GLY A 453 52.27 -93.23 -10.76
N GLN A 454 53.51 -92.74 -10.74
CA GLN A 454 53.79 -91.31 -10.50
C GLN A 454 53.20 -90.42 -11.60
N THR A 455 53.25 -90.87 -12.86
CA THR A 455 52.65 -90.15 -13.99
C THR A 455 51.13 -90.10 -13.89
N LEU A 456 50.49 -91.20 -13.46
CA LEU A 456 49.06 -91.28 -13.18
C LEU A 456 48.64 -90.27 -12.10
N GLN A 457 49.41 -90.16 -11.00
CA GLN A 457 49.14 -89.19 -9.94
C GLN A 457 49.24 -87.74 -10.45
N ARG A 458 50.24 -87.43 -11.28
CA ARG A 458 50.39 -86.10 -11.90
C ARG A 458 49.25 -85.79 -12.86
N ALA A 459 48.83 -86.76 -13.68
CA ALA A 459 47.70 -86.60 -14.60
C ALA A 459 46.38 -86.34 -13.87
N ASN A 460 46.11 -87.06 -12.78
CA ASN A 460 44.94 -86.79 -11.91
C ASN A 460 44.99 -85.38 -11.30
N SER A 461 46.17 -84.95 -10.85
CA SER A 461 46.36 -83.61 -10.28
C SER A 461 46.11 -82.51 -11.34
N ALA A 462 46.57 -82.74 -12.58
CA ALA A 462 46.31 -81.85 -13.70
C ALA A 462 44.81 -81.81 -14.07
N GLY A 463 44.11 -82.95 -14.04
CA GLY A 463 42.66 -83.01 -14.25
C GLY A 463 41.88 -82.20 -13.22
N SER A 464 42.21 -82.35 -11.92
CA SER A 464 41.58 -81.55 -10.85
C SER A 464 41.90 -80.05 -10.98
N ALA A 465 43.09 -79.69 -11.46
CA ALA A 465 43.43 -78.28 -11.72
C ALA A 465 42.59 -77.71 -12.87
N LEU A 466 42.41 -78.47 -13.96
CA LEU A 466 41.54 -78.07 -15.08
C LEU A 466 40.08 -77.91 -14.65
N GLU A 467 39.55 -78.81 -13.81
CA GLU A 467 38.19 -78.68 -13.28
C GLU A 467 37.98 -77.38 -12.48
N LYS A 468 38.97 -77.00 -11.66
CA LYS A 468 38.95 -75.71 -10.94
C LYS A 468 39.04 -74.50 -11.88
N ILE A 469 39.83 -74.60 -12.95
CA ILE A 469 39.95 -73.56 -13.98
C ILE A 469 38.61 -73.37 -14.70
N THR A 470 37.98 -74.46 -15.15
CA THR A 470 36.64 -74.44 -15.80
C THR A 470 35.61 -73.78 -14.88
N ALA A 471 35.57 -74.14 -13.60
CA ALA A 471 34.65 -73.52 -12.63
C ALA A 471 34.90 -72.00 -12.46
N ALA A 472 36.17 -71.59 -12.39
CA ALA A 472 36.54 -70.18 -12.28
C ALA A 472 36.18 -69.38 -13.55
N ILE A 473 36.43 -69.94 -14.74
CA ILE A 473 36.08 -69.33 -16.02
C ILE A 473 34.56 -69.14 -16.15
N SER A 474 33.78 -70.15 -15.77
CA SER A 474 32.31 -70.05 -15.76
C SER A 474 31.83 -68.90 -14.86
N GLN A 475 32.44 -68.74 -13.69
CA GLN A 475 32.13 -67.63 -12.78
C GLN A 475 32.53 -66.26 -13.37
N ILE A 476 33.65 -66.17 -14.09
CA ILE A 476 34.08 -64.94 -14.78
C ILE A 476 33.06 -64.58 -15.87
N SER A 477 32.66 -65.54 -16.70
CA SER A 477 31.64 -65.34 -17.74
C SER A 477 30.33 -64.81 -17.16
N GLN A 478 29.84 -65.41 -16.07
CA GLN A 478 28.62 -64.96 -15.39
C GLN A 478 28.76 -63.53 -14.83
N ARG A 479 29.92 -63.19 -14.23
CA ARG A 479 30.17 -61.83 -13.71
C ARG A 479 30.22 -60.80 -14.83
N ASN A 480 30.82 -61.13 -15.97
CA ASN A 480 30.87 -60.24 -17.13
C ASN A 480 29.47 -59.91 -17.68
N LEU A 481 28.54 -60.87 -17.69
CA LEU A 481 27.14 -60.60 -18.05
C LEU A 481 26.47 -59.60 -17.09
N VAL A 482 26.73 -59.71 -15.79
CA VAL A 482 26.22 -58.76 -14.79
C VAL A 482 26.85 -57.37 -14.97
N ILE A 483 28.15 -57.29 -15.27
CA ILE A 483 28.84 -56.02 -15.56
C ILE A 483 28.22 -55.36 -16.81
N ALA A 484 27.99 -56.11 -17.89
CA ALA A 484 27.35 -55.60 -19.10
C ALA A 484 25.95 -55.03 -18.81
N SER A 485 25.13 -55.77 -18.05
CA SER A 485 23.80 -55.29 -17.64
C SER A 485 23.85 -54.05 -16.75
N ALA A 486 24.81 -53.98 -15.82
CA ALA A 486 25.01 -52.80 -14.97
C ALA A 486 25.47 -51.58 -15.77
N ALA A 487 26.32 -51.79 -16.78
CA ALA A 487 26.75 -50.74 -17.69
C ALA A 487 25.57 -50.21 -18.53
N GLU A 488 24.69 -51.07 -19.07
CA GLU A 488 23.46 -50.62 -19.74
C GLU A 488 22.55 -49.77 -18.84
N GLN A 489 22.40 -50.16 -17.57
CA GLN A 489 21.67 -49.36 -16.57
C GLN A 489 22.33 -47.99 -16.35
N GLN A 490 23.65 -47.94 -16.23
CA GLN A 490 24.39 -46.67 -16.11
C GLN A 490 24.23 -45.78 -17.33
N ALA A 491 24.20 -46.36 -18.55
CA ALA A 491 24.00 -45.61 -19.79
C ALA A 491 22.59 -44.98 -19.87
N LEU A 492 21.58 -45.62 -19.27
CA LEU A 492 20.24 -45.04 -19.15
C LEU A 492 20.24 -43.86 -18.17
N VAL A 493 20.88 -44.02 -17.00
CA VAL A 493 21.00 -42.93 -16.01
C VAL A 493 21.77 -41.75 -16.59
N ALA A 494 22.86 -41.99 -17.33
CA ALA A 494 23.62 -40.93 -17.99
C ALA A 494 22.74 -40.10 -18.95
N ARG A 495 21.89 -40.74 -19.75
CA ARG A 495 20.94 -40.06 -20.64
C ARG A 495 19.88 -39.26 -19.89
N ASP A 496 19.39 -39.76 -18.75
CA ASP A 496 18.45 -39.01 -17.92
C ASP A 496 19.09 -37.79 -17.26
N VAL A 497 20.36 -37.90 -16.85
CA VAL A 497 21.14 -36.76 -16.33
C VAL A 497 21.38 -35.73 -17.44
N ASP A 498 21.78 -36.15 -18.64
CA ASP A 498 21.97 -35.27 -19.80
C ASP A 498 20.69 -34.47 -20.12
N ARG A 499 19.54 -35.15 -20.20
CA ARG A 499 18.25 -34.49 -20.39
C ARG A 499 17.92 -33.49 -19.27
N SER A 500 18.28 -33.83 -18.03
CA SER A 500 18.09 -32.93 -16.88
C SER A 500 18.97 -31.69 -16.98
N LEU A 501 20.22 -31.83 -17.43
CA LEU A 501 21.12 -30.69 -17.65
C LEU A 501 20.60 -29.74 -18.73
N VAL A 502 20.06 -30.27 -19.84
CA VAL A 502 19.40 -29.44 -20.88
C VAL A 502 18.24 -28.63 -20.28
N ASN A 503 17.36 -29.26 -19.50
CA ASN A 503 16.24 -28.57 -18.85
C ASN A 503 16.72 -27.48 -17.87
N ILE A 504 17.79 -27.75 -17.11
CA ILE A 504 18.36 -26.75 -16.19
C ILE A 504 18.93 -25.58 -16.99
N ARG A 505 19.64 -25.83 -18.10
CA ARG A 505 20.17 -24.78 -18.98
C ARG A 505 19.08 -23.86 -19.52
N ASP A 506 17.99 -24.45 -20.01
CA ASP A 506 16.86 -23.70 -20.54
C ASP A 506 16.19 -22.85 -19.44
N LEU A 507 16.04 -23.41 -18.24
CA LEU A 507 15.54 -22.68 -17.07
C LEU A 507 16.47 -21.54 -16.63
N SER A 508 17.79 -21.76 -16.64
CA SER A 508 18.79 -20.73 -16.35
C SER A 508 18.72 -19.58 -17.37
N THR A 509 18.53 -19.90 -18.64
CA THR A 509 18.36 -18.91 -19.72
C THR A 509 17.09 -18.09 -19.52
N GLN A 510 15.98 -18.73 -19.19
CA GLN A 510 14.72 -18.04 -18.88
C GLN A 510 14.85 -17.15 -17.63
N THR A 511 15.54 -17.63 -16.60
CA THR A 511 15.78 -16.87 -15.37
C THR A 511 16.66 -15.65 -15.64
N ALA A 512 17.65 -15.75 -16.53
CA ALA A 512 18.52 -14.64 -16.92
C ALA A 512 17.73 -13.54 -17.66
N ALA A 513 16.83 -13.94 -18.56
CA ALA A 513 15.90 -13.01 -19.20
C ALA A 513 15.00 -12.30 -18.17
N GLY A 514 14.46 -13.05 -17.20
CA GLY A 514 13.65 -12.49 -16.10
C GLY A 514 14.42 -11.52 -15.20
N ALA A 515 15.67 -11.83 -14.87
CA ALA A 515 16.55 -10.95 -14.09
C ALA A 515 16.83 -9.64 -14.84
N THR A 516 17.10 -9.73 -16.14
CA THR A 516 17.32 -8.55 -17.01
C THR A 516 16.07 -7.67 -17.08
N GLN A 517 14.89 -8.27 -17.26
CA GLN A 517 13.62 -7.53 -17.28
C GLN A 517 13.32 -6.87 -15.93
N THR A 518 13.61 -7.54 -14.82
CA THR A 518 13.42 -6.99 -13.47
C THR A 518 14.38 -5.83 -13.22
N SER A 519 15.65 -5.95 -13.62
CA SER A 519 16.63 -4.85 -13.54
C SER A 519 16.15 -3.59 -14.31
N ALA A 520 15.65 -3.77 -15.53
CA ALA A 520 15.09 -2.66 -16.31
C ALA A 520 13.87 -2.02 -15.64
N ALA A 521 12.96 -2.83 -15.08
CA ALA A 521 11.81 -2.33 -14.33
C ALA A 521 12.23 -1.58 -13.06
N SER A 522 13.25 -2.06 -12.34
CA SER A 522 13.81 -1.37 -11.18
C SER A 522 14.41 -0.02 -11.56
N GLN A 523 15.15 0.07 -12.68
CA GLN A 523 15.67 1.36 -13.17
C GLN A 523 14.55 2.36 -13.47
N GLU A 524 13.44 1.93 -14.08
CA GLU A 524 12.27 2.78 -14.30
C GLU A 524 11.58 3.18 -12.98
N LEU A 525 11.48 2.28 -12.00
CA LEU A 525 10.95 2.62 -10.67
C LEU A 525 11.82 3.67 -9.96
N SER A 526 13.14 3.54 -10.03
CA SER A 526 14.07 4.53 -9.48
C SER A 526 13.88 5.89 -10.16
N ARG A 527 13.78 5.91 -11.50
CA ARG A 527 13.49 7.14 -12.27
C ARG A 527 12.15 7.76 -11.85
N LEU A 528 11.09 6.95 -11.75
CA LEU A 528 9.76 7.43 -11.35
C LEU A 528 9.76 7.98 -9.92
N ALA A 529 10.51 7.35 -9.01
CA ALA A 529 10.68 7.82 -7.65
C ALA A 529 11.41 9.17 -7.59
N VAL A 530 12.46 9.35 -8.40
CA VAL A 530 13.15 10.64 -8.56
C VAL A 530 12.23 11.71 -9.14
N ASP A 531 11.45 11.38 -10.17
CA ASP A 531 10.46 12.30 -10.77
C ASP A 531 9.38 12.70 -9.76
N LEU A 532 8.88 11.74 -8.97
CA LEU A 532 7.91 11.98 -7.90
C LEU A 532 8.49 12.91 -6.84
N ASN A 533 9.74 12.69 -6.41
CA ASN A 533 10.44 13.59 -5.50
C ASN A 533 10.64 14.99 -6.12
N GLY A 534 10.92 15.06 -7.43
CA GLY A 534 10.98 16.31 -8.20
C GLY A 534 9.65 17.08 -8.24
N LEU A 535 8.51 16.38 -8.27
CA LEU A 535 7.19 17.01 -8.18
C LEU A 535 6.90 17.53 -6.77
N VAL A 536 7.31 16.77 -5.75
CA VAL A 536 7.09 17.10 -4.34
C VAL A 536 7.95 18.28 -3.90
N THR A 537 9.18 18.39 -4.41
CA THR A 537 10.10 19.52 -4.14
C THR A 537 9.63 20.85 -4.72
N ARG A 538 8.62 20.87 -5.61
CA ARG A 538 7.95 22.13 -6.01
C ARG A 538 7.19 22.78 -4.87
N PHE A 539 6.79 22.00 -3.86
CA PHE A 539 6.17 22.52 -2.65
C PHE A 539 7.25 22.97 -1.67
N VAL A 540 7.15 24.21 -1.19
CA VAL A 540 8.04 24.76 -0.16
C VAL A 540 7.41 24.45 1.19
N LEU A 541 8.06 23.62 1.99
CA LEU A 541 7.53 23.10 3.26
C LEU A 541 7.84 23.98 4.47
#